data_AF-A0A351Z3J9-F1
#
_entry.id   AF-A0A351Z3J9-F1
#
_cell.length_a   1.000
_cell.length_b   1.000
_cell.length_c   1.000
_cell.angle_alpha   90.00
_cell.angle_beta   90.00
_cell.angle_gamma   90.00
#
_symmetry.space_group_name_H-M   'P 1'
#
loop_
_entity.id
_entity.type
_entity.pdbx_description
1 polymer ?
#
loop_
_entity_poly.entity_id
_entity_poly.type
_entity_poly.pdbx_seq_one_letter_code
_entity_poly.pdbx_strand_id
1 'polypeptide(L)'
;MSEEMMKRVVTDRFSCFLRYLSGSISFCFLLLVVVGCHYRGEAVVSDSEKNPVFDRIAVVPFQQIAPEDREGGAVRCPLCGITINAVGTPGNPEKILETLFLEELNKNKPKFHLLDRERVAAVFRRVSANSLKSPLNQVLRDVGGELGAEGVVVGYVYRFRERKGVAYSVEHPAAVTFEIHLLRVSDGALVWRGFFDKTQSSLMEDLFQISSFFRGEGRWVTAKELMGEGLEATLKTFPGLR
;
A
#
# COMPACT_ATOMS: atom_id res chain seq x y z
N MET A 1 -67.80 24.06 -20.13
CA MET A 1 -66.56 23.70 -19.40
C MET A 1 -66.84 22.36 -18.76
N SER A 2 -66.15 21.25 -19.00
CA SER A 2 -64.92 20.95 -19.73
C SER A 2 -64.91 19.42 -19.97
N GLU A 3 -64.03 18.97 -20.87
CA GLU A 3 -63.30 17.69 -20.82
C GLU A 3 -63.95 16.31 -21.03
N GLU A 4 -65.26 16.07 -20.90
CA GLU A 4 -65.77 14.68 -21.05
C GLU A 4 -66.31 14.28 -22.44
N MET A 5 -66.54 15.22 -23.37
CA MET A 5 -67.15 14.91 -24.69
C MET A 5 -66.16 14.71 -25.85
N MET A 6 -64.84 14.74 -25.58
CA MET A 6 -63.78 14.64 -26.61
C MET A 6 -63.00 13.31 -26.59
N LYS A 7 -63.40 12.36 -25.73
CA LYS A 7 -62.74 11.04 -25.59
C LYS A 7 -63.36 9.93 -26.45
N ARG A 8 -64.34 10.20 -27.33
CA ARG A 8 -65.05 9.13 -28.08
C ARG A 8 -65.12 9.26 -29.61
N VAL A 9 -64.49 10.26 -30.25
CA VAL A 9 -64.64 10.46 -31.72
C VAL A 9 -63.34 10.37 -32.53
N VAL A 10 -62.15 10.34 -31.91
CA VAL A 10 -60.86 10.25 -32.65
C VAL A 10 -60.28 8.82 -32.65
N THR A 11 -61.07 7.85 -32.20
CA THR A 11 -60.67 6.44 -32.10
C THR A 11 -60.82 5.65 -33.41
N ASP A 12 -61.15 6.29 -34.54
CA ASP A 12 -61.57 5.52 -35.74
C ASP A 12 -61.05 6.01 -37.11
N ARG A 13 -59.95 6.79 -37.16
CA ARG A 13 -59.40 7.24 -38.46
C ARG A 13 -57.88 7.20 -38.67
N PHE A 14 -57.09 6.68 -37.73
CA PHE A 14 -55.63 6.54 -37.92
C PHE A 14 -55.16 5.09 -38.12
N SER A 15 -56.07 4.20 -38.54
CA SER A 15 -55.80 2.78 -38.81
C SER A 15 -55.30 2.50 -40.24
N CYS A 16 -54.75 3.48 -40.97
CA CYS A 16 -54.48 3.28 -42.41
C CYS A 16 -53.20 3.88 -43.01
N PHE A 17 -52.23 4.38 -42.24
CA PHE A 17 -51.06 5.06 -42.85
C PHE A 17 -49.65 4.61 -42.46
N LEU A 18 -49.45 3.58 -41.63
CA LEU A 18 -48.10 3.04 -41.37
C LEU A 18 -48.04 1.52 -41.51
N ARG A 19 -48.42 1.05 -42.69
CA ARG A 19 -48.07 -0.27 -43.25
C ARG A 19 -47.11 -0.07 -44.42
N TYR A 20 -45.95 0.55 -44.23
CA TYR A 20 -44.87 0.54 -45.23
C TYR A 20 -43.60 1.10 -44.58
N LEU A 21 -42.85 0.24 -43.90
CA LEU A 21 -41.39 0.31 -43.67
C LEU A 21 -41.01 -0.87 -42.75
N SER A 22 -41.51 -2.05 -43.11
CA SER A 22 -41.01 -3.33 -42.65
C SER A 22 -39.81 -3.72 -43.51
N GLY A 23 -38.62 -3.78 -42.93
CA GLY A 23 -37.45 -4.38 -43.57
C GLY A 23 -36.22 -3.50 -43.56
N SER A 24 -35.62 -3.27 -42.39
CA SER A 24 -34.19 -2.94 -42.21
C SER A 24 -33.74 -3.06 -40.74
N ILE A 25 -34.40 -3.91 -39.95
CA ILE A 25 -33.94 -4.27 -38.59
C ILE A 25 -33.37 -5.68 -38.66
N SER A 26 -32.35 -5.82 -39.49
CA SER A 26 -31.46 -6.96 -39.57
C SER A 26 -30.12 -6.36 -39.93
N PHE A 27 -29.07 -6.70 -39.19
CA PHE A 27 -27.69 -6.23 -39.39
C PHE A 27 -27.27 -4.94 -38.66
N CYS A 28 -27.40 -4.90 -37.33
CA CYS A 28 -26.50 -4.09 -36.48
C CYS A 28 -26.53 -4.51 -34.99
N PHE A 29 -26.60 -5.83 -34.75
CA PHE A 29 -26.50 -6.42 -33.41
C PHE A 29 -25.30 -7.38 -33.32
N LEU A 30 -24.17 -6.98 -33.91
CA LEU A 30 -22.92 -7.73 -33.88
C LEU A 30 -21.74 -6.79 -33.68
N LEU A 31 -21.70 -6.05 -32.57
CA LEU A 31 -20.47 -5.47 -32.04
C LEU A 31 -20.72 -4.99 -30.62
N LEU A 32 -19.76 -5.29 -29.74
CA LEU A 32 -19.65 -4.87 -28.33
C LEU A 32 -20.45 -5.71 -27.33
N VAL A 33 -19.90 -6.87 -26.94
CA VAL A 33 -19.49 -7.15 -25.54
C VAL A 33 -18.41 -8.25 -25.58
N VAL A 34 -17.19 -7.92 -26.00
CA VAL A 34 -16.02 -8.68 -25.54
C VAL A 34 -15.63 -8.02 -24.22
N VAL A 35 -16.31 -8.38 -23.14
CA VAL A 35 -15.80 -8.16 -21.78
C VAL A 35 -14.65 -9.15 -21.64
N GLY A 36 -13.49 -8.74 -22.15
CA GLY A 36 -12.24 -9.29 -21.68
C GLY A 36 -12.12 -8.89 -20.22
N CYS A 37 -12.46 -9.82 -19.32
CA CYS A 37 -11.94 -9.77 -17.97
C CYS A 37 -10.41 -9.82 -18.08
N HIS A 38 -9.76 -8.67 -18.20
CA HIS A 38 -8.37 -8.54 -17.78
C HIS A 38 -8.38 -8.63 -16.26
N TYR A 39 -8.51 -9.87 -15.76
CA TYR A 39 -8.01 -10.25 -14.46
C TYR A 39 -6.51 -9.96 -14.51
N ARG A 40 -6.13 -8.78 -14.04
CA ARG A 40 -4.74 -8.37 -13.91
C ARG A 40 -4.20 -9.22 -12.78
N GLY A 41 -3.65 -10.38 -13.16
CA GLY A 41 -3.10 -11.34 -12.22
C GLY A 41 -2.20 -10.63 -11.22
N GLU A 42 -2.35 -10.97 -9.95
CA GLU A 42 -1.29 -10.81 -8.98
C GLU A 42 0.03 -11.18 -9.67
N ALA A 43 1.01 -10.29 -9.59
CA ALA A 43 2.36 -10.66 -9.97
C ALA A 43 2.67 -11.95 -9.22
N VAL A 44 2.79 -13.04 -9.97
CA VAL A 44 3.19 -14.34 -9.45
C VAL A 44 4.52 -14.10 -8.75
N VAL A 45 4.50 -14.09 -7.42
CA VAL A 45 5.70 -14.33 -6.62
C VAL A 45 6.17 -15.70 -7.08
N SER A 46 7.25 -15.73 -7.87
CA SER A 46 7.80 -16.98 -8.35
C SER A 46 8.09 -17.87 -7.15
N ASP A 47 7.41 -19.02 -7.11
CA ASP A 47 7.64 -20.10 -6.16
C ASP A 47 9.02 -20.73 -6.43
N SER A 48 10.08 -20.01 -6.07
CA SER A 48 11.44 -20.54 -6.03
C SER A 48 12.18 -19.98 -4.81
N GLU A 49 11.77 -20.55 -3.67
CA GLU A 49 12.53 -20.88 -2.46
C GLU A 49 11.61 -20.69 -1.27
N LYS A 50 11.23 -21.80 -0.64
CA LYS A 50 10.65 -21.79 0.70
C LYS A 50 11.63 -21.08 1.63
N ASN A 51 11.35 -19.80 1.90
CA ASN A 51 12.17 -18.87 2.67
C ASN A 51 13.57 -18.65 2.08
N PRO A 52 13.80 -17.58 1.27
CA PRO A 52 15.16 -17.24 0.87
C PRO A 52 16.02 -17.05 2.12
N VAL A 53 17.07 -17.86 2.25
CA VAL A 53 18.02 -17.77 3.34
C VAL A 53 19.04 -16.72 2.95
N PHE A 54 18.95 -15.55 3.58
CA PHE A 54 19.95 -14.50 3.43
C PHE A 54 20.92 -14.59 4.61
N ASP A 55 22.22 -14.66 4.36
CA ASP A 55 23.25 -14.61 5.39
C ASP A 55 23.61 -13.16 5.74
N ARG A 56 23.52 -12.25 4.76
CA ARG A 56 23.89 -10.83 4.91
C ARG A 56 22.82 -9.90 4.37
N ILE A 57 22.24 -9.09 5.25
CA ILE A 57 21.19 -8.12 4.88
C ILE A 57 21.69 -6.69 5.12
N ALA A 58 21.50 -5.83 4.11
CA ALA A 58 21.67 -4.39 4.24
C ALA A 58 20.31 -3.72 4.47
N VAL A 59 20.23 -2.79 5.42
CA VAL A 59 19.05 -1.93 5.62
C VAL A 59 19.41 -0.53 5.16
N VAL A 60 18.89 -0.13 3.99
CA VAL A 60 19.14 1.24 3.49
C VAL A 60 18.28 2.24 4.26
N PRO A 61 18.68 3.53 4.29
CA PRO A 61 17.88 4.56 4.95
C PRO A 61 16.43 4.55 4.48
N PHE A 62 15.48 4.46 5.42
CA PHE A 62 14.06 4.48 5.09
C PHE A 62 13.65 5.87 4.59
N GLN A 63 12.58 5.92 3.80
CA GLN A 63 12.15 7.13 3.13
C GLN A 63 10.69 7.46 3.46
N GLN A 64 10.38 8.75 3.49
CA GLN A 64 8.99 9.21 3.48
C GLN A 64 8.57 9.46 2.04
N ILE A 65 7.41 8.92 1.64
CA ILE A 65 6.78 9.24 0.36
C ILE A 65 5.55 10.09 0.66
N ALA A 66 5.63 11.35 0.27
CA ALA A 66 4.56 12.32 0.42
C ALA A 66 4.01 12.74 -0.95
N PRO A 67 2.71 13.05 -1.06
CA PRO A 67 2.15 13.68 -2.25
C PRO A 67 2.66 15.12 -2.38
N GLU A 68 2.52 15.69 -3.58
CA GLU A 68 2.81 17.11 -3.83
C GLU A 68 1.87 18.01 -2.99
N ASP A 69 0.61 17.62 -2.89
CA ASP A 69 -0.38 18.25 -2.02
C ASP A 69 -0.18 17.83 -0.56
N ARG A 70 -0.09 18.80 0.34
CA ARG A 70 0.07 18.57 1.77
C ARG A 70 -1.20 18.06 2.43
N GLU A 71 -2.36 18.27 1.81
CA GLU A 71 -3.65 17.76 2.30
C GLU A 71 -3.80 16.25 2.09
N GLY A 72 -2.94 15.66 1.26
CA GLY A 72 -2.88 14.24 0.98
C GLY A 72 -3.16 13.91 -0.48
N GLY A 73 -2.95 12.66 -0.85
CA GLY A 73 -3.13 12.24 -2.23
C GLY A 73 -2.62 10.85 -2.52
N ALA A 74 -2.99 10.36 -3.69
CA ALA A 74 -2.53 9.08 -4.20
C ALA A 74 -1.06 9.18 -4.63
N VAL A 75 -0.20 8.38 -4.00
CA VAL A 75 1.19 8.18 -4.41
C VAL A 75 1.40 6.73 -4.81
N ARG A 76 2.43 6.47 -5.62
CA ARG A 76 2.76 5.12 -6.08
C ARG A 76 4.02 4.62 -5.38
N CYS A 77 3.96 3.39 -4.85
CA CYS A 77 5.14 2.70 -4.37
C CYS A 77 6.16 2.54 -5.52
N PRO A 78 7.43 2.95 -5.34
CA PRO A 78 8.45 2.87 -6.39
C PRO A 78 8.92 1.45 -6.69
N LEU A 79 8.64 0.46 -5.83
CA LEU A 79 9.06 -0.93 -6.00
C LEU A 79 7.93 -1.86 -6.46
N CYS A 80 6.79 -1.86 -5.77
CA CYS A 80 5.68 -2.77 -6.07
C CYS A 80 4.57 -2.13 -6.93
N GLY A 81 4.58 -0.81 -7.07
CA GLY A 81 3.65 -0.08 -7.92
C GLY A 81 2.23 0.09 -7.37
N ILE A 82 1.96 -0.30 -6.12
CA ILE A 82 0.66 -0.08 -5.47
C ILE A 82 0.42 1.41 -5.22
N THR A 83 -0.82 1.84 -5.41
CA THR A 83 -1.26 3.21 -5.12
C THR A 83 -1.75 3.30 -3.69
N ILE A 84 -1.22 4.25 -2.93
CA ILE A 84 -1.48 4.44 -1.50
C ILE A 84 -1.90 5.89 -1.28
N ASN A 85 -2.93 6.10 -0.46
CA ASN A 85 -3.27 7.44 0.01
C ASN A 85 -2.29 7.86 1.10
N ALA A 86 -1.38 8.75 0.72
CA ALA A 86 -0.36 9.31 1.58
C ALA A 86 -0.75 10.70 2.08
N VAL A 87 -0.16 11.12 3.19
CA VAL A 87 -0.31 12.46 3.76
C VAL A 87 1.07 12.93 4.21
N GLY A 88 1.50 14.08 3.68
CA GLY A 88 2.75 14.71 4.07
C GLY A 88 2.78 14.95 5.58
N THR A 89 3.77 14.39 6.26
CA THR A 89 3.90 14.47 7.72
C THR A 89 5.18 15.22 8.07
N PRO A 90 5.13 16.28 8.88
CA PRO A 90 6.34 16.94 9.40
C PRO A 90 7.20 16.01 10.26
N GLY A 91 8.49 16.29 10.34
CA GLY A 91 9.44 15.51 11.16
C GLY A 91 10.20 14.49 10.32
N ASN A 92 10.51 13.33 10.91
CA ASN A 92 11.27 12.25 10.25
C ASN A 92 10.63 10.89 10.57
N PRO A 93 9.35 10.65 10.20
CA PRO A 93 8.66 9.41 10.55
C PRO A 93 9.33 8.15 9.96
N GLU A 94 10.04 8.29 8.84
CA GLU A 94 10.85 7.23 8.24
C GLU A 94 11.99 6.79 9.16
N LYS A 95 12.63 7.70 9.90
CA LYS A 95 13.65 7.36 10.91
C LYS A 95 13.04 6.65 12.12
N ILE A 96 11.81 6.99 12.48
CA ILE A 96 11.08 6.29 13.55
C ILE A 96 10.84 4.84 13.13
N LEU A 97 10.33 4.62 11.92
CA LEU A 97 10.10 3.29 11.37
C LEU A 97 11.42 2.48 11.28
N GLU A 98 12.49 3.09 10.78
CA GLU A 98 13.81 2.45 10.68
C GLU A 98 14.34 2.03 12.05
N THR A 99 14.25 2.91 13.04
CA THR A 99 14.69 2.63 14.41
C THR A 99 13.90 1.47 15.01
N LEU A 100 12.57 1.51 14.93
CA LEU A 100 11.70 0.44 15.42
C LEU A 100 11.97 -0.88 14.70
N PHE A 101 12.19 -0.84 13.37
CA PHE A 101 12.53 -2.02 12.57
C PHE A 101 13.82 -2.69 13.07
N LEU A 102 14.88 -1.91 13.27
CA LEU A 102 16.15 -2.42 13.77
C LEU A 102 16.05 -2.94 15.21
N GLU A 103 15.30 -2.25 16.08
CA GLU A 103 15.01 -2.71 17.45
C GLU A 103 14.31 -4.06 17.46
N GLU A 104 13.27 -4.23 16.63
CA GLU A 104 12.50 -5.48 16.57
C GLU A 104 13.33 -6.61 15.92
N LEU A 105 14.17 -6.32 14.91
CA LEU A 105 15.13 -7.30 14.41
C LEU A 105 16.06 -7.78 15.53
N ASN A 106 16.72 -6.85 16.23
CA ASN A 106 17.67 -7.17 17.30
C ASN A 106 17.03 -8.01 18.41
N LYS A 107 15.80 -7.68 18.79
CA LYS A 107 15.02 -8.39 19.81
C LYS A 107 14.73 -9.85 19.40
N ASN A 108 14.44 -10.10 18.12
CA ASN A 108 14.11 -11.42 17.60
C ASN A 108 15.33 -12.27 17.18
N LYS A 109 16.56 -11.79 17.43
CA LYS A 109 17.83 -12.51 17.20
C LYS A 109 17.88 -13.14 15.79
N PRO A 110 18.03 -12.32 14.75
CA PRO A 110 17.88 -12.76 13.38
C PRO A 110 18.96 -13.79 13.03
N LYS A 111 18.65 -14.70 12.12
CA LYS A 111 19.60 -15.71 11.63
C LYS A 111 20.55 -15.19 10.53
N PHE A 112 20.70 -13.89 10.44
CA PHE A 112 21.47 -13.21 9.41
C PHE A 112 22.28 -12.07 10.01
N HIS A 113 23.36 -11.71 9.34
CA HIS A 113 24.21 -10.60 9.72
C HIS A 113 23.71 -9.29 9.11
N LEU A 114 23.33 -8.34 9.97
CA LEU A 114 23.02 -6.97 9.56
C LEU A 114 24.31 -6.20 9.25
N LEU A 115 24.39 -5.59 8.08
CA LEU A 115 25.53 -4.74 7.73
C LEU A 115 25.51 -3.42 8.50
N ASP A 116 26.70 -2.87 8.73
CA ASP A 116 26.93 -1.58 9.40
C ASP A 116 26.14 -0.43 8.75
N ARG A 117 25.36 0.31 9.55
CA ARG A 117 24.36 1.26 9.04
C ARG A 117 25.01 2.46 8.38
N GLU A 118 26.08 2.96 8.99
CA GLU A 118 26.83 4.11 8.53
C GLU A 118 27.47 3.82 7.17
N ARG A 119 28.05 2.62 7.02
CA ARG A 119 28.56 2.11 5.75
C ARG A 119 27.44 1.94 4.70
N VAL A 120 26.32 1.33 5.07
CA VAL A 120 25.19 1.11 4.15
C VAL A 120 24.64 2.45 3.65
N ALA A 121 24.41 3.41 4.56
CA ALA A 121 23.91 4.74 4.22
C ALA A 121 24.88 5.51 3.32
N ALA A 122 26.19 5.42 3.56
CA ALA A 122 27.20 6.05 2.73
C ALA A 122 27.20 5.50 1.29
N VAL A 123 27.12 4.17 1.14
CA VAL A 123 27.03 3.51 -0.17
C VAL A 123 25.72 3.88 -0.86
N PHE A 124 24.58 3.75 -0.17
CA PHE A 124 23.26 4.08 -0.71
C PHE A 124 23.21 5.52 -1.25
N ARG A 125 23.73 6.50 -0.49
CA ARG A 125 23.78 7.89 -0.92
C ARG A 125 24.59 8.07 -2.20
N ARG A 126 25.79 7.47 -2.28
CA ARG A 126 26.66 7.58 -3.45
C ARG A 126 26.03 6.92 -4.68
N VAL A 127 25.56 5.67 -4.55
CA VAL A 127 24.98 4.93 -5.67
C VAL A 127 23.71 5.60 -6.18
N SER A 128 22.84 6.07 -5.27
CA SER A 128 21.61 6.78 -5.64
C SER A 128 21.91 8.09 -6.39
N ALA A 129 22.90 8.87 -5.94
CA ALA A 129 23.30 10.11 -6.61
C ALA A 129 23.86 9.88 -8.03
N ASN A 130 24.52 8.73 -8.25
CA ASN A 130 25.07 8.38 -9.55
C ASN A 130 24.05 7.72 -10.50
N SER A 131 22.85 7.38 -10.01
CA SER A 131 21.90 6.50 -10.71
C SER A 131 20.52 7.14 -10.86
N LEU A 132 20.45 8.48 -11.02
CA LEU A 132 19.19 9.24 -11.03
C LEU A 132 18.16 8.80 -12.08
N LYS A 133 18.60 8.14 -13.16
CA LYS A 133 17.74 7.62 -14.23
C LYS A 133 17.43 6.13 -14.10
N SER A 134 18.11 5.45 -13.18
CA SER A 134 17.96 4.01 -12.99
C SER A 134 16.69 3.71 -12.19
N PRO A 135 15.98 2.62 -12.49
CA PRO A 135 14.86 2.20 -11.67
C PRO A 135 15.35 1.80 -10.27
N LEU A 136 14.52 2.00 -9.25
CA LEU A 136 14.95 1.86 -7.86
C LEU A 136 15.42 0.44 -7.51
N ASN A 137 14.81 -0.59 -8.09
CA ASN A 137 15.26 -1.97 -7.93
C ASN A 137 16.72 -2.14 -8.38
N GLN A 138 17.13 -1.52 -9.50
CA GLN A 138 18.51 -1.57 -9.96
C GLN A 138 19.45 -0.83 -8.99
N VAL A 139 19.06 0.35 -8.50
CA VAL A 139 19.83 1.10 -7.49
C VAL A 139 20.05 0.26 -6.23
N LEU A 140 19.01 -0.41 -5.73
CA LEU A 140 19.12 -1.25 -4.53
C LEU A 140 19.98 -2.49 -4.77
N ARG A 141 19.93 -3.10 -5.97
CA ARG A 141 20.85 -4.19 -6.34
C ARG A 141 22.30 -3.72 -6.37
N ASP A 142 22.57 -2.56 -6.95
CA ASP A 142 23.93 -2.01 -7.03
C ASP A 142 24.48 -1.72 -5.63
N VAL A 143 23.66 -1.16 -4.74
CA VAL A 143 24.00 -0.96 -3.32
C VAL A 143 24.30 -2.29 -2.63
N GLY A 144 23.44 -3.29 -2.80
CA GLY A 144 23.64 -4.62 -2.23
C GLY A 144 24.91 -5.29 -2.74
N GLY A 145 25.16 -5.21 -4.05
CA GLY A 145 26.33 -5.78 -4.71
C GLY A 145 27.65 -5.16 -4.21
N GLU A 146 27.72 -3.83 -4.12
CA GLU A 146 28.90 -3.14 -3.58
C GLU A 146 29.15 -3.45 -2.10
N LEU A 147 28.08 -3.69 -1.34
CA LEU A 147 28.18 -4.05 0.07
C LEU A 147 28.48 -5.54 0.28
N GLY A 148 28.26 -6.39 -0.73
CA GLY A 148 28.25 -7.85 -0.60
C GLY A 148 27.06 -8.37 0.23
N ALA A 149 25.94 -7.64 0.22
CA ALA A 149 24.68 -8.10 0.79
C ALA A 149 23.96 -9.05 -0.18
N GLU A 150 23.20 -9.99 0.36
CA GLU A 150 22.36 -10.90 -0.43
C GLU A 150 20.91 -10.41 -0.46
N GLY A 151 20.50 -9.72 0.61
CA GLY A 151 19.21 -9.03 0.73
C GLY A 151 19.38 -7.55 1.03
N VAL A 152 18.52 -6.71 0.45
CA VAL A 152 18.42 -5.28 0.75
C VAL A 152 17.02 -4.95 1.24
N VAL A 153 16.93 -4.37 2.44
CA VAL A 153 15.69 -3.89 3.03
C VAL A 153 15.56 -2.39 2.80
N VAL A 154 14.38 -1.96 2.35
CA VAL A 154 13.98 -0.56 2.29
C VAL A 154 12.56 -0.40 2.82
N GLY A 155 12.32 0.67 3.56
CA GLY A 155 11.02 1.01 4.12
C GLY A 155 10.51 2.36 3.62
N TYR A 156 9.19 2.46 3.45
CA TYR A 156 8.50 3.69 3.09
C TYR A 156 7.43 4.04 4.12
N VAL A 157 7.39 5.30 4.53
CA VAL A 157 6.26 5.84 5.30
C VAL A 157 5.42 6.73 4.40
N TYR A 158 4.12 6.45 4.36
CA TYR A 158 3.14 7.17 3.55
C TYR A 158 2.27 8.11 4.39
N ARG A 159 1.97 7.72 5.63
CA ARG A 159 1.13 8.48 6.55
C ARG A 159 1.62 8.23 7.97
N PHE A 160 1.86 9.30 8.72
CA PHE A 160 2.21 9.25 10.14
C PHE A 160 1.50 10.38 10.87
N ARG A 161 0.20 10.21 11.11
CA ARG A 161 -0.60 11.23 11.77
C ARG A 161 -0.69 10.92 13.26
N GLU A 162 -0.18 11.84 14.07
CA GLU A 162 -0.35 11.77 15.53
C GLU A 162 -1.82 12.03 15.93
N ARG A 163 -2.25 11.41 17.02
CA ARG A 163 -3.57 11.72 17.60
C ARG A 163 -3.64 13.17 18.08
N LYS A 164 -4.81 13.80 17.95
CA LYS A 164 -5.13 15.08 18.61
C LYS A 164 -6.23 14.88 19.65
N GLY A 165 -5.99 15.35 20.87
CA GLY A 165 -6.88 15.20 22.02
C GLY A 165 -6.20 14.58 23.24
N VAL A 166 -6.95 14.41 24.33
CA VAL A 166 -6.49 13.75 25.57
C VAL A 166 -6.66 12.23 25.48
N ALA A 167 -6.01 11.46 26.37
CA ALA A 167 -5.95 9.99 26.27
C ALA A 167 -7.32 9.28 26.20
N TYR A 168 -8.39 9.93 26.68
CA TYR A 168 -9.76 9.40 26.73
C TYR A 168 -10.76 10.17 25.83
N SER A 169 -10.32 11.19 25.10
CA SER A 169 -11.17 11.97 24.18
C SER A 169 -10.32 12.50 23.03
N VAL A 170 -10.58 12.00 21.84
CA VAL A 170 -9.76 12.25 20.64
C VAL A 170 -10.59 12.95 19.59
N GLU A 171 -10.10 14.09 19.12
CA GLU A 171 -10.65 14.84 17.98
C GLU A 171 -10.23 14.19 16.66
N HIS A 172 -8.98 13.69 16.59
CA HIS A 172 -8.44 13.02 15.41
C HIS A 172 -7.59 11.81 15.81
N PRO A 173 -7.92 10.59 15.35
CA PRO A 173 -7.17 9.39 15.71
C PRO A 173 -5.80 9.33 15.04
N ALA A 174 -4.88 8.62 15.72
CA ALA A 174 -3.60 8.26 15.15
C ALA A 174 -3.81 7.43 13.87
N ALA A 175 -3.01 7.69 12.84
CA ALA A 175 -3.05 6.92 11.60
C ALA A 175 -1.65 6.70 11.06
N VAL A 176 -1.35 5.45 10.72
CA VAL A 176 -0.04 5.05 10.23
C VAL A 176 -0.22 4.19 8.99
N THR A 177 0.53 4.53 7.95
CA THR A 177 0.69 3.70 6.77
C THR A 177 2.16 3.61 6.42
N PHE A 178 2.68 2.40 6.40
CA PHE A 178 4.03 2.12 5.97
C PHE A 178 4.11 0.82 5.19
N GLU A 179 5.21 0.64 4.50
CA GLU A 179 5.57 -0.66 3.96
C GLU A 179 7.08 -0.87 4.03
N ILE A 180 7.49 -2.14 4.03
CA ILE A 180 8.88 -2.56 4.06
C ILE A 180 9.04 -3.65 3.00
N HIS A 181 10.09 -3.54 2.20
CA HIS A 181 10.42 -4.46 1.12
C HIS A 181 11.76 -5.13 1.41
N LEU A 182 11.88 -6.41 1.10
CA LEU A 182 13.14 -7.14 1.05
C LEU A 182 13.38 -7.59 -0.39
N LEU A 183 14.48 -7.11 -0.95
CA LEU A 183 14.90 -7.38 -2.32
C LEU A 183 16.08 -8.35 -2.33
N ARG A 184 16.03 -9.39 -3.15
CA ARG A 184 17.18 -10.27 -3.41
C ARG A 184 18.14 -9.57 -4.38
N VAL A 185 19.42 -9.51 -4.02
CA VAL A 185 20.42 -8.74 -4.78
C VAL A 185 20.76 -9.41 -6.12
N SER A 186 20.81 -10.74 -6.16
CA SER A 186 21.24 -11.51 -7.34
C SER A 186 20.41 -11.17 -8.59
N ASP A 187 19.09 -11.12 -8.46
CA ASP A 187 18.14 -10.95 -9.56
C ASP A 187 17.27 -9.68 -9.44
N GLY A 188 17.27 -9.00 -8.30
CA GLY A 188 16.40 -7.85 -8.04
C GLY A 188 14.97 -8.21 -7.71
N ALA A 189 14.68 -9.47 -7.38
CA ALA A 189 13.34 -9.90 -7.04
C ALA A 189 12.90 -9.30 -5.71
N LEU A 190 11.68 -8.79 -5.66
CA LEU A 190 11.00 -8.48 -4.40
C LEU A 190 10.54 -9.80 -3.76
N VAL A 191 11.28 -10.28 -2.76
CA VAL A 191 11.04 -11.60 -2.16
C VAL A 191 10.14 -11.55 -0.93
N TRP A 192 10.01 -10.38 -0.30
CA TRP A 192 9.09 -10.17 0.81
C TRP A 192 8.61 -8.73 0.85
N ARG A 193 7.36 -8.56 1.26
CA ARG A 193 6.71 -7.27 1.47
C ARG A 193 5.91 -7.30 2.75
N GLY A 194 6.22 -6.38 3.64
CA GLY A 194 5.40 -6.02 4.79
C GLY A 194 4.60 -4.76 4.50
N PHE A 195 3.28 -4.79 4.65
CA PHE A 195 2.43 -3.62 4.46
C PHE A 195 1.53 -3.44 5.67
N PHE A 196 1.43 -2.21 6.17
CA PHE A 196 0.56 -1.85 7.28
C PHE A 196 -0.15 -0.54 6.96
N ASP A 197 -1.48 -0.54 7.07
CA ASP A 197 -2.30 0.66 6.99
C ASP A 197 -3.40 0.57 8.04
N LYS A 198 -3.33 1.45 9.06
CA LYS A 198 -4.38 1.60 10.05
C LYS A 198 -4.60 3.05 10.42
N THR A 199 -5.87 3.39 10.57
CA THR A 199 -6.33 4.54 11.36
C THR A 199 -6.98 3.98 12.62
N GLN A 200 -6.63 4.49 13.78
CA GLN A 200 -7.25 4.03 15.03
C GLN A 200 -8.75 4.42 15.03
N SER A 201 -9.64 3.46 15.29
CA SER A 201 -11.08 3.69 15.37
C SER A 201 -11.50 4.13 16.77
N SER A 202 -12.68 4.74 16.90
CA SER A 202 -13.18 5.18 18.21
C SER A 202 -13.56 4.02 19.12
N LEU A 203 -13.32 4.19 20.42
CA LEU A 203 -13.62 3.20 21.46
C LEU A 203 -15.05 2.64 21.33
N MET A 204 -16.03 3.46 20.94
CA MET A 204 -17.44 3.05 20.78
C MET A 204 -17.71 2.18 19.56
N GLU A 205 -16.92 2.32 18.49
CA GLU A 205 -17.04 1.49 17.28
C GLU A 205 -16.41 0.11 17.50
N ASP A 206 -15.39 0.05 18.37
CA ASP A 206 -14.65 -1.17 18.70
C ASP A 206 -15.22 -1.97 19.89
N LEU A 207 -16.06 -1.39 20.76
CA LEU A 207 -16.74 -2.13 21.84
C LEU A 207 -17.62 -3.28 21.32
N PHE A 208 -18.03 -3.24 20.04
CA PHE A 208 -18.75 -4.34 19.40
C PHE A 208 -17.83 -5.40 18.74
N GLN A 209 -16.49 -5.19 18.73
CA GLN A 209 -15.49 -6.07 18.08
C GLN A 209 -14.32 -6.44 19.02
N ILE A 210 -14.62 -6.81 20.26
CA ILE A 210 -13.65 -7.08 21.35
C ILE A 210 -12.89 -8.40 21.12
N SER A 211 -11.85 -8.37 20.28
CA SER A 211 -10.75 -9.34 20.35
C SER A 211 -9.37 -8.75 20.05
N SER A 212 -9.28 -7.54 19.46
CA SER A 212 -8.01 -6.86 19.15
C SER A 212 -7.58 -5.77 20.14
N PHE A 213 -8.37 -5.51 21.19
CA PHE A 213 -8.14 -4.41 22.15
C PHE A 213 -7.06 -4.66 23.22
N PHE A 214 -6.57 -5.89 23.35
CA PHE A 214 -5.77 -6.29 24.52
C PHE A 214 -4.30 -5.81 24.53
N ARG A 215 -3.82 -5.08 23.52
CA ARG A 215 -2.46 -4.51 23.55
C ARG A 215 -2.39 -3.04 23.98
N GLY A 216 -3.49 -2.30 23.88
CA GLY A 216 -3.53 -0.87 24.16
C GLY A 216 -4.47 -0.48 25.31
N GLU A 217 -4.51 -1.22 26.42
CA GLU A 217 -5.13 -0.87 27.73
C GLU A 217 -6.44 -0.01 27.74
N GLY A 218 -7.27 -0.04 26.70
CA GLY A 218 -8.43 0.85 26.56
C GLY A 218 -8.10 2.34 26.35
N ARG A 219 -6.90 2.69 25.85
CA ARG A 219 -6.48 4.08 25.55
C ARG A 219 -6.13 4.30 24.08
N TRP A 220 -6.27 5.55 23.63
CA TRP A 220 -5.76 5.96 22.32
C TRP A 220 -4.23 5.93 22.31
N VAL A 221 -3.66 5.22 21.34
CA VAL A 221 -2.21 5.05 21.21
C VAL A 221 -1.64 6.17 20.33
N THR A 222 -0.38 6.52 20.55
CA THR A 222 0.35 7.45 19.69
C THR A 222 0.62 6.83 18.31
N ALA A 223 0.92 7.66 17.31
CA ALA A 223 1.34 7.15 16.00
C ALA A 223 2.59 6.26 16.10
N LYS A 224 3.51 6.56 17.01
CA LYS A 224 4.70 5.72 17.26
C LYS A 224 4.33 4.34 17.82
N GLU A 225 3.43 4.29 18.81
CA GLU A 225 2.93 3.04 19.38
C GLU A 225 2.18 2.20 18.32
N LEU A 226 1.29 2.84 17.54
CA LEU A 226 0.57 2.18 16.44
C LEU A 226 1.52 1.63 15.37
N MET A 227 2.58 2.37 15.04
CA MET A 227 3.63 1.91 14.12
C MET A 227 4.38 0.71 14.69
N GLY A 228 4.71 0.72 15.99
CA GLY A 228 5.37 -0.40 16.66
C GLY A 228 4.52 -1.68 16.64
N GLU A 229 3.23 -1.58 16.94
CA GLU A 229 2.29 -2.70 16.85
C GLU A 229 2.18 -3.24 15.42
N GLY A 230 2.06 -2.34 14.44
CA GLY A 230 2.00 -2.70 13.03
C GLY A 230 3.27 -3.39 12.56
N LEU A 231 4.43 -2.93 13.02
CA LEU A 231 5.72 -3.51 12.70
C LEU A 231 5.87 -4.90 13.29
N GLU A 232 5.55 -5.10 14.57
CA GLU A 232 5.59 -6.43 15.21
C GLU A 232 4.68 -7.42 14.47
N ALA A 233 3.47 -7.01 14.08
CA ALA A 233 2.57 -7.85 13.31
C ALA A 233 3.13 -8.19 11.92
N THR A 234 3.72 -7.20 11.25
CA THR A 234 4.30 -7.33 9.90
C THR A 234 5.51 -8.28 9.90
N LEU A 235 6.39 -8.16 10.89
CA LEU A 235 7.64 -8.92 10.96
C LEU A 235 7.46 -10.41 11.28
N LYS A 236 6.26 -10.86 11.67
CA LYS A 236 5.94 -12.29 11.83
C LYS A 236 6.19 -13.13 10.59
N THR A 237 6.18 -12.50 9.41
CA THR A 237 6.40 -13.17 8.12
C THR A 237 7.76 -12.84 7.50
N PHE A 238 8.60 -12.08 8.21
CA PHE A 238 9.88 -11.63 7.67
C PHE A 238 10.86 -12.81 7.53
N PRO A 239 11.51 -13.00 6.36
CA PRO A 239 12.47 -14.07 6.15
C PRO A 239 13.64 -14.00 7.13
N GLY A 240 13.89 -15.10 7.84
CA GLY A 240 15.01 -15.20 8.79
C GLY A 240 14.70 -14.77 10.24
N LEU A 241 13.46 -14.37 10.54
CA LEU A 241 12.93 -14.28 11.90
C LEU A 241 12.17 -15.57 12.28
N ARG A 242 12.15 -15.92 13.57
CA ARG A 242 11.46 -17.10 14.12
C ARG A 242 10.39 -16.68 15.11
#